data_AF-A0A3D3XFA4-F1
#
_entry.id   AF-A0A3D3XFA4-F1
#
_cell.length_a   1.000
_cell.length_b   1.000
_cell.length_c   1.000
_cell.angle_alpha   90.00
_cell.angle_beta   90.00
_cell.angle_gamma   90.00
#
_symmetry.space_group_name_H-M   'P 1'
#
loop_
_entity.id
_entity.type
_entity.pdbx_description
1 polymer ?
#
loop_
_entity_poly.entity_id
_entity_poly.type
_entity_poly.pdbx_seq_one_letter_code
_entity_poly.pdbx_strand_id
1 'polypeptide(L)' 'MSSLLKLQHIIFIGVLLSLGGLHAQSRVASDYKVQPEDVLRILVFDEPSLAQEGLRVSGTGNITFPLLK' A
#
# COMPACT_ATOMS: atom_id res chain seq x y z
N MET A 1 -4.55 -31.03 -46.64
CA MET A 1 -5.38 -30.52 -45.53
C MET A 1 -4.59 -29.45 -44.79
N SER A 2 -4.68 -28.24 -45.32
CA SER A 2 -3.53 -27.43 -45.72
C SER A 2 -3.69 -26.00 -45.23
N SER A 3 -2.63 -25.45 -44.63
CA SER A 3 -2.34 -24.03 -44.35
C SER A 3 -3.39 -23.19 -43.60
N LEU A 4 -4.66 -23.17 -44.04
CA LEU A 4 -5.76 -22.39 -43.50
C LEU A 4 -6.06 -22.69 -42.03
N LEU A 5 -6.03 -23.98 -41.65
CA LEU A 5 -6.28 -24.39 -40.27
C LEU A 5 -5.17 -23.90 -39.33
N LYS A 6 -3.91 -23.88 -39.80
CA LYS A 6 -2.76 -23.37 -39.01
C LYS A 6 -2.85 -21.86 -38.82
N LEU A 7 -3.28 -21.13 -39.86
CA LEU A 7 -3.43 -19.67 -39.81
C LEU A 7 -4.54 -19.24 -38.82
N GLN A 8 -5.65 -19.97 -38.77
CA GLN A 8 -6.72 -19.71 -37.79
C GLN A 8 -6.23 -19.86 -36.34
N HIS A 9 -5.42 -20.87 -36.04
CA HIS A 9 -4.91 -21.08 -34.68
C HIS A 9 -3.95 -19.97 -34.26
N ILE A 10 -3.11 -19.48 -35.17
CA ILE A 10 -2.17 -18.37 -34.88
C ILE A 10 -2.93 -17.08 -34.59
N ILE A 11 -3.96 -16.77 -35.38
CA ILE A 11 -4.81 -15.59 -35.16
C ILE A 11 -5.53 -15.70 -33.80
N PHE A 12 -6.04 -16.88 -33.47
CA PHE A 12 -6.75 -17.10 -32.20
C PHE A 12 -5.85 -16.89 -30.98
N ILE A 13 -4.60 -17.38 -31.05
CA ILE A 13 -3.60 -17.18 -29.98
C ILE A 13 -3.18 -15.71 -29.87
N GLY A 14 -3.00 -15.02 -31.00
CA GLY A 14 -2.67 -13.59 -31.02
C GLY A 14 -3.77 -12.72 -30.39
N VAL A 15 -5.04 -13.02 -30.67
CA VAL A 15 -6.19 -12.34 -30.07
C VAL A 15 -6.28 -12.63 -28.56
N LEU A 16 -6.10 -13.89 -28.14
CA LEU A 16 -6.10 -14.25 -26.71
C LEU A 16 -5.00 -13.52 -25.92
N LEU A 17 -3.80 -13.39 -26.49
CA LEU A 17 -2.68 -12.70 -25.86
C LEU A 17 -2.87 -11.18 -25.78
N SER A 18 -3.59 -10.58 -26.73
CA SER A 18 -3.91 -9.15 -26.70
C SER A 18 -4.98 -8.76 -25.68
N LEU A 19 -5.88 -9.68 -25.31
CA LEU A 19 -6.91 -9.45 -24.29
C LEU A 19 -6.41 -9.70 -22.86
N GLY A 20 -5.28 -10.40 -22.70
CA GLY A 20 -4.65 -10.72 -21.42
C GLY A 20 -3.78 -9.60 -20.85
N GLY A 21 -4.06 -8.34 -21.19
CA GLY A 21 -3.39 -7.19 -20.60
C GLY A 21 -3.57 -7.20 -19.09
N LEU A 22 -2.56 -7.71 -18.38
CA LEU A 22 -2.41 -7.57 -16.93
C LEU A 22 -2.20 -6.08 -16.66
N HIS A 23 -3.31 -5.35 -16.56
CA HIS A 23 -3.32 -4.04 -15.94
C HIS A 23 -2.95 -4.26 -14.48
N ALA A 24 -1.65 -4.23 -14.18
CA ALA A 24 -1.16 -3.96 -12.86
C ALA A 24 -1.64 -2.54 -12.52
N GLN A 25 -2.87 -2.43 -12.02
CA GLN A 25 -3.30 -1.24 -11.33
C GLN A 25 -2.37 -1.13 -10.13
N SER A 26 -1.37 -0.26 -10.24
CA SER A 26 -0.68 0.29 -9.09
C SER A 26 -1.79 0.88 -8.22
N ARG A 27 -2.26 0.09 -7.25
CA ARG A 27 -3.08 0.62 -6.16
C ARG A 27 -2.16 1.64 -5.51
N VAL A 28 -2.39 2.92 -5.83
CA VAL A 28 -1.88 4.02 -5.02
C VAL A 28 -2.46 3.73 -3.65
N ALA A 29 -1.66 3.09 -2.80
CA ALA A 29 -2.02 2.88 -1.42
C ALA A 29 -2.19 4.28 -0.87
N SER A 30 -3.44 4.66 -0.59
CA SER A 30 -3.75 5.96 -0.02
C SER A 30 -2.87 6.17 1.21
N ASP A 31 -2.34 7.38 1.38
CA ASP A 31 -1.54 7.71 2.55
C ASP A 31 -2.28 7.33 3.84
N TYR A 32 -1.55 6.68 4.75
CA TYR A 32 -2.10 6.31 6.03
C TYR A 32 -2.36 7.56 6.88
N LYS A 33 -3.56 7.65 7.44
CA LYS A 33 -3.91 8.68 8.41
C LYS A 33 -4.01 8.04 9.78
N VAL A 34 -3.22 8.53 10.72
CA VAL A 34 -3.29 8.12 12.13
C VAL A 34 -4.71 8.26 12.64
N GLN A 35 -5.21 7.20 13.27
CA GLN A 35 -6.54 7.09 13.83
C GLN A 35 -6.48 7.09 15.37
N PRO A 36 -7.61 7.41 16.06
CA PRO A 36 -7.76 7.11 17.47
C PRO A 36 -7.44 5.65 17.77
N GLU A 37 -6.86 5.39 18.94
CA GLU A 37 -6.44 4.06 19.42
C GLU A 37 -5.24 3.43 18.70
N ASP A 38 -4.68 4.09 17.69
CA ASP A 38 -3.39 3.70 17.12
C ASP A 38 -2.28 3.76 18.16
N VAL A 39 -1.24 2.97 17.90
CA VAL A 39 -0.05 2.90 18.75
C VAL A 39 1.14 3.42 17.98
N LEU A 40 1.77 4.47 18.51
CA LEU A 40 2.89 5.17 17.90
C LEU A 40 4.20 4.81 18.60
N ARG A 41 5.27 4.83 17.82
CA ARG A 41 6.66 4.84 18.30
C ARG A 41 7.25 6.20 17.98
N ILE A 42 7.67 6.93 18.99
CA ILE A 42 8.27 8.27 18.85
C ILE A 42 9.75 8.17 19.19
N LEU A 43 10.59 8.57 18.25
CA LEU A 43 12.03 8.65 18.41
C LEU A 43 12.43 10.13 18.41
N VAL A 44 13.17 10.54 19.45
CA VAL A 44 13.72 11.88 19.56
C VAL A 44 15.24 11.75 19.47
N PHE A 45 15.82 12.33 18.41
CA PHE A 45 17.26 12.33 18.23
C PHE A 45 17.93 13.20 19.29
N ASP A 46 19.13 12.80 19.70
CA ASP A 46 19.96 13.44 20.71
C ASP A 46 19.35 13.53 22.13
N GLU A 47 18.07 13.18 22.30
CA GLU A 47 17.36 13.15 23.59
C GLU A 47 16.58 11.83 23.76
N PRO A 48 17.26 10.68 23.91
CA PRO A 48 16.62 9.37 23.98
C PRO A 48 15.71 9.21 25.22
N SER A 49 15.88 10.05 26.23
CA SER A 49 15.02 10.10 27.43
C SER A 49 13.57 10.48 27.10
N LEU A 50 13.33 11.13 25.97
CA LEU A 50 12.00 11.51 25.48
C LEU A 50 11.41 10.51 24.49
N ALA A 51 12.16 9.47 24.10
CA ALA A 51 11.64 8.42 23.22
C ALA A 51 10.50 7.65 23.90
N GLN A 52 9.46 7.35 23.13
CA GLN A 52 8.28 6.63 23.62
C GLN A 52 7.99 5.45 22.71
N GLU A 53 7.87 4.27 23.31
CA GLU A 53 7.39 3.07 22.63
C GLU A 53 5.99 2.74 23.14
N GLY A 54 5.06 2.48 22.23
CA GLY A 54 3.72 2.08 22.61
C GLY A 54 2.79 3.23 22.98
N LEU A 55 3.08 4.47 22.58
CA LEU A 55 2.23 5.63 22.90
C LEU A 55 0.89 5.53 22.15
N ARG A 56 -0.20 5.42 22.90
CA ARG A 56 -1.55 5.28 22.34
C ARG A 56 -2.17 6.63 22.01
N VAL A 57 -2.71 6.75 20.81
CA VAL A 57 -3.56 7.89 20.41
C VAL A 57 -4.89 7.77 21.15
N SER A 58 -5.32 8.84 21.80
CA SER A 58 -6.58 8.86 22.55
C SER A 58 -7.78 8.73 21.61
N GLY A 59 -8.94 8.36 22.18
CA GLY A 59 -10.23 8.36 21.48
C GLY A 59 -10.61 9.69 20.80
N THR A 60 -10.00 10.82 21.20
CA THR A 60 -10.22 12.14 20.57
C THR A 60 -9.19 12.48 19.49
N GLY A 61 -8.25 11.57 19.19
CA GLY A 61 -7.21 11.77 18.18
C GLY A 61 -5.97 12.52 18.69
N ASN A 62 -5.84 12.73 20.00
CA ASN A 62 -4.71 13.45 20.60
C ASN A 62 -3.68 12.48 21.21
N ILE A 63 -2.44 12.93 21.32
CA ILE A 63 -1.41 12.26 22.13
C ILE A 63 -0.98 13.18 23.27
N THR A 64 -0.68 12.59 24.42
CA THR A 64 0.03 13.31 25.49
C THR A 64 1.51 13.02 25.35
N PHE A 65 2.30 14.07 25.09
CA PHE A 65 3.75 13.95 24.96
C PHE A 65 4.44 14.89 25.97
N PRO A 66 5.52 14.47 26.64
CA PRO A 66 6.20 15.32 27.60
C PRO A 66 6.60 16.67 27.00
N LEU A 67 6.49 17.73 27.81
CA LEU A 67 6.91 19.11 27.48
C LEU A 67 6.02 19.84 26.47
N LEU A 68 5.09 19.16 25.81
CA LEU A 68 4.08 19.76 24.95
C LEU A 68 2.79 19.95 25.76
N LYS A 69 2.28 21.19 25.77
CA LYS A 69 1.02 21.58 26.44
C LYS A 69 -0.14 21.52 25.48
#